data_AF-D1PV85-F1
#
_entry.id   AF-D1PV85-F1
#
_cell.length_a   1.000
_cell.length_b   1.000
_cell.length_c   1.000
_cell.angle_alpha   90.00
_cell.angle_beta   90.00
_cell.angle_gamma   90.00
#
_symmetry.space_group_name_H-M   'P 1'
#
loop_
_entity.id
_entity.type
_entity.pdbx_description
1 polymer ?
#
loop_
_entity_poly.entity_id
_entity_poly.type
_entity_poly.pdbx_seq_one_letter_code
_entity_poly.pdbx_strand_id
1 'polypeptide(L)'
;MKDKKAITFKTLTKSNVWDIQESDVFRMWEAAERDADLKENMRRYTDIIRSAFDLEEVKIDKPEVIKKYEARGFKIGLIRTSESAKQKFAVKKRPIQRVTDLTYENIRHISAPKLIEVLERNFGGGWGSLSQSVQDIIESGFDISTTTLPKDRLHKEGGLYKKKLADGFEVLEIPKGLWVEAIFAKEKPEKEMYKAKAGGKGKADDDIEDFEDDEELPEDNFKQDDEDDGFDEDKLTEESYRTTYDADPEDLNYEAEELSDDSDF
;
A
#
# COMPACT_ATOMS: atom_id res chain seq x y z
N MET A 1 -12.38 -1.57 22.23
CA MET A 1 -10.98 -1.49 22.67
C MET A 1 -10.31 -2.74 22.12
N LYS A 2 -9.40 -2.61 21.14
CA LYS A 2 -8.70 -3.77 20.56
C LYS A 2 -7.77 -4.32 21.65
N ASP A 3 -7.96 -5.57 22.07
CA ASP A 3 -7.01 -6.28 22.91
C ASP A 3 -5.68 -6.33 22.17
N LYS A 4 -4.75 -5.44 22.56
CA LYS A 4 -3.38 -5.46 22.05
C LYS A 4 -2.70 -6.71 22.61
N LYS A 5 -2.93 -7.86 21.96
CA LYS A 5 -2.03 -9.02 22.11
C LYS A 5 -0.62 -8.46 21.96
N ALA A 6 0.21 -8.67 22.98
CA ALA A 6 1.58 -8.19 22.95
C ALA A 6 2.25 -8.83 21.74
N ILE A 7 2.57 -8.01 20.73
CA ILE A 7 3.31 -8.47 19.56
C ILE A 7 4.67 -8.91 20.11
N THR A 8 5.04 -10.16 19.85
CA THR A 8 6.35 -10.71 20.19
C THR A 8 7.13 -10.94 18.90
N PHE A 9 8.44 -11.20 19.00
CA PHE A 9 9.23 -11.57 17.81
C PHE A 9 8.62 -12.75 17.05
N LYS A 10 8.05 -13.73 17.76
CA LYS A 10 7.44 -14.92 17.15
C LYS A 10 6.23 -14.57 16.26
N THR A 11 5.52 -13.49 16.56
CA THR A 11 4.33 -13.02 15.82
C THR A 11 4.61 -11.81 14.93
N LEU A 12 5.87 -11.40 14.79
CA LEU A 12 6.23 -10.21 14.02
C LEU A 12 6.24 -10.53 12.52
N THR A 13 5.35 -9.88 11.78
CA THR A 13 5.23 -9.96 10.32
C THR A 13 5.48 -8.60 9.69
N LYS A 14 5.67 -8.56 8.36
CA LYS A 14 5.87 -7.31 7.61
C LYS A 14 4.67 -6.35 7.66
N SER A 15 3.47 -6.84 7.99
CA SER A 15 2.28 -6.01 8.26
C SER A 15 2.30 -5.51 9.71
N ASN A 16 2.41 -6.43 10.68
CA ASN A 16 2.29 -6.12 12.11
C ASN A 16 3.41 -5.20 12.64
N VAL A 17 4.56 -5.16 11.96
CA VAL A 17 5.66 -4.24 12.29
C VAL A 17 5.24 -2.76 12.17
N TRP A 18 4.19 -2.44 11.42
CA TRP A 18 3.68 -1.08 11.33
C TRP A 18 2.81 -0.68 12.54
N ASP A 19 2.33 -1.62 13.36
CA ASP A 19 1.57 -1.33 14.59
C ASP A 19 2.46 -1.08 15.81
N ILE A 20 3.67 -1.62 15.79
CA ILE A 20 4.58 -1.54 16.95
C ILE A 20 5.19 -0.14 17.09
N GLN A 21 5.64 0.15 18.30
CA GLN A 21 6.38 1.37 18.63
C GLN A 21 7.86 1.06 18.83
N GLU A 22 8.72 2.08 18.83
CA GLU A 22 10.15 1.88 19.05
C GLU A 22 10.44 1.24 20.43
N SER A 23 9.59 1.51 21.43
CA SER A 23 9.68 0.87 22.75
C SER A 23 9.48 -0.64 22.69
N ASP A 24 8.60 -1.10 21.81
CA ASP A 24 8.30 -2.53 21.66
C ASP A 24 9.46 -3.23 20.95
N VAL A 25 10.10 -2.56 19.97
CA VAL A 25 11.33 -3.06 19.32
C VAL A 25 12.43 -3.34 20.35
N PHE A 26 12.64 -2.44 21.32
CA PHE A 26 13.64 -2.66 22.37
C PHE A 26 13.28 -3.84 23.29
N ARG A 27 12.00 -3.96 23.69
CA ARG A 27 11.51 -5.08 24.51
C ARG A 27 11.65 -6.42 23.79
N MET A 28 11.34 -6.43 22.50
CA MET A 28 11.52 -7.60 21.65
C MET A 28 12.99 -8.00 21.67
N TRP A 29 13.93 -7.08 21.38
CA TRP A 29 15.36 -7.38 21.40
C TRP A 29 15.89 -7.88 22.74
N GLU A 30 15.40 -7.34 23.86
CA GLU A 30 15.73 -7.86 25.19
C GLU A 30 15.19 -9.29 25.40
N ALA A 31 13.99 -9.59 24.89
CA ALA A 31 13.42 -10.94 24.96
C ALA A 31 14.18 -11.94 24.07
N ALA A 32 14.63 -11.54 22.89
CA ALA A 32 15.45 -12.39 22.01
C ALA A 32 16.84 -12.70 22.59
N GLU A 33 17.38 -11.85 23.47
CA GLU A 33 18.62 -12.15 24.18
C GLU A 33 18.47 -13.36 25.12
N ARG A 34 17.27 -13.53 25.71
CA ARG A 34 16.99 -14.57 26.71
C ARG A 34 16.57 -15.92 26.11
N ASP A 35 16.21 -15.95 24.82
CA ASP A 35 15.70 -17.13 24.12
C ASP A 35 16.64 -17.49 22.95
N ALA A 36 17.28 -18.66 23.03
CA ALA A 36 18.29 -19.11 22.07
C ALA A 36 17.71 -19.28 20.65
N ASP A 37 16.44 -19.67 20.53
CA ASP A 37 15.76 -19.89 19.24
C ASP A 37 15.45 -18.55 18.53
N LEU A 38 15.26 -17.48 19.30
CA LEU A 38 15.06 -16.13 18.75
C LEU A 38 16.38 -15.51 18.26
N LYS A 39 17.52 -15.95 18.79
CA LYS A 39 18.85 -15.47 18.41
C LYS A 39 19.22 -15.88 16.98
N GLU A 40 18.86 -17.10 16.57
CA GLU A 40 19.08 -17.59 15.21
C GLU A 40 18.20 -16.87 14.19
N ASN A 41 16.94 -16.60 14.56
CA ASN A 41 15.98 -15.86 13.74
C ASN A 41 16.16 -14.33 13.77
N MET A 42 17.12 -13.82 14.56
CA MET A 42 17.34 -12.38 14.76
C MET A 42 17.63 -11.64 13.45
N ARG A 43 18.29 -12.27 12.47
CA ARG A 43 18.55 -11.66 11.16
C ARG A 43 17.23 -11.39 10.41
N ARG A 44 16.37 -12.40 10.29
CA ARG A 44 15.05 -12.28 9.65
C ARG A 44 14.21 -11.22 10.32
N TYR A 45 14.15 -11.21 11.65
CA TYR A 45 13.38 -10.21 12.39
C TYR A 45 13.97 -8.80 12.25
N THR A 46 15.29 -8.67 12.23
CA THR A 46 15.95 -7.38 11.98
C THR A 46 15.61 -6.86 10.59
N ASP A 47 15.53 -7.73 9.57
CA ASP A 47 15.13 -7.33 8.22
C ASP A 47 13.66 -6.93 8.12
N ILE A 48 12.77 -7.60 8.87
CA ILE A 48 11.36 -7.17 9.02
C ILE A 48 11.29 -5.81 9.72
N ILE A 49 12.05 -5.59 10.80
CA ILE A 49 12.09 -4.29 11.49
C ILE A 49 12.62 -3.20 10.55
N ARG A 50 13.65 -3.49 9.73
CA ARG A 50 14.22 -2.54 8.76
C ARG A 50 13.24 -2.10 7.68
N SER A 51 12.14 -2.83 7.44
CA SER A 51 11.13 -2.38 6.47
C SER A 51 10.39 -1.13 6.97
N ALA A 52 10.06 -1.09 8.27
CA ALA A 52 9.27 -0.02 8.89
C ALA A 52 10.07 0.92 9.81
N PHE A 53 11.28 0.54 10.23
CA PHE A 53 12.13 1.32 11.13
C PHE A 53 13.53 1.54 10.55
N ASP A 54 14.07 2.72 10.77
CA ASP A 54 15.49 3.00 10.58
C ASP A 54 16.25 2.58 11.84
N LEU A 55 17.21 1.67 11.64
CA LEU A 55 18.07 1.11 12.67
C LEU A 55 19.51 1.57 12.43
N GLU A 56 20.03 2.38 13.35
CA GLU A 56 21.43 2.81 13.33
C GLU A 56 22.16 2.36 14.59
N GLU A 57 23.33 1.76 14.42
CA GLU A 57 24.20 1.39 15.54
C GLU A 57 25.02 2.62 15.99
N VAL A 58 24.87 3.00 17.25
CA VAL A 58 25.63 4.11 17.86
C VAL A 58 26.96 3.56 18.38
N LYS A 59 27.96 3.57 17.50
CA LYS A 59 29.33 3.11 17.82
C LYS A 59 30.08 4.01 18.81
N ILE A 60 29.67 5.27 18.93
CA ILE A 60 30.33 6.28 19.76
C ILE A 60 29.34 6.74 20.84
N ASP A 61 29.55 6.27 22.06
CA ASP A 61 28.76 6.65 23.23
C ASP A 61 29.14 8.04 23.77
N LYS A 62 28.92 9.08 22.97
CA LYS A 62 29.09 10.47 23.37
C LYS A 62 27.73 11.16 23.52
N PRO A 63 27.52 11.98 24.56
CA PRO A 63 26.26 12.69 24.78
C PRO A 63 25.91 13.65 23.63
N GLU A 64 26.91 14.18 22.90
CA GLU A 64 26.68 14.99 21.71
C GLU A 64 26.08 14.19 20.54
N VAL A 65 26.49 12.93 20.38
CA VAL A 65 26.00 12.04 19.33
C VAL A 65 24.57 11.61 19.66
N ILE A 66 24.32 11.27 20.93
CA ILE A 66 22.98 10.98 21.46
C ILE A 66 22.03 12.17 21.19
N LYS A 67 22.43 13.39 21.55
CA LYS A 67 21.65 14.60 21.28
C LYS A 67 21.39 14.83 19.78
N LYS A 68 22.34 14.51 18.90
CA LYS A 68 22.14 14.60 17.44
C LYS A 68 21.12 13.57 16.94
N TYR A 69 21.14 12.36 17.48
CA TYR A 69 20.17 11.31 17.17
C TYR A 69 18.77 11.66 17.69
N GLU A 70 18.66 12.12 18.94
CA GLU A 70 17.40 12.62 19.51
C GLU A 70 16.84 13.81 18.74
N ALA A 71 17.69 14.77 18.34
CA ALA A 71 17.27 15.91 17.52
C ALA A 71 16.76 15.50 16.13
N ARG A 72 17.21 14.35 15.61
CA ARG A 72 16.71 13.74 14.37
C ARG A 72 15.48 12.86 14.59
N GLY A 73 15.00 12.72 15.82
CA GLY A 73 13.83 11.93 16.21
C GLY A 73 14.11 10.45 16.42
N PHE A 74 15.37 10.04 16.61
CA PHE A 74 15.70 8.67 16.97
C PHE A 74 15.56 8.46 18.48
N LYS A 75 14.99 7.31 18.86
CA LYS A 75 15.03 6.83 20.24
C LYS A 75 16.24 5.93 20.40
N ILE A 76 17.00 6.14 21.46
CA ILE A 76 18.22 5.37 21.72
C ILE A 76 17.91 4.34 22.80
N GLY A 77 18.18 3.07 22.48
CA GLY A 77 18.09 1.96 23.42
C GLY A 77 19.44 1.26 23.54
N LEU A 78 19.66 0.70 24.72
CA LEU A 78 20.80 -0.16 25.00
C LEU A 78 20.38 -1.60 24.72
N ILE A 79 21.05 -2.24 23.77
CA ILE A 79 20.89 -3.68 23.52
C ILE A 79 22.16 -4.35 24.03
N ARG A 80 22.00 -5.39 24.85
CA ARG A 80 23.13 -6.24 25.23
C ARG A 80 23.23 -7.32 24.17
N THR A 81 24.33 -7.29 23.41
CA THR A 81 24.62 -8.32 22.42
C THR A 81 25.69 -9.21 23.04
N SER A 82 25.27 -10.27 23.73
CA SER A 82 26.15 -11.24 24.40
C SER A 82 26.94 -10.66 25.59
N GLU A 83 27.38 -11.57 26.47
CA GLU A 83 27.82 -11.44 27.88
C GLU A 83 28.78 -10.30 28.30
N SER A 84 29.16 -9.36 27.43
CA SER A 84 29.95 -8.17 27.81
C SER A 84 29.84 -6.94 26.89
N ALA A 85 29.16 -7.00 25.73
CA ALA A 85 29.06 -5.86 24.82
C ALA A 85 27.68 -5.18 24.90
N LYS A 86 27.62 -4.04 25.58
CA LYS A 86 26.47 -3.13 25.52
C LYS A 86 26.58 -2.30 24.24
N GLN A 87 25.72 -2.56 23.27
CA GLN A 87 25.68 -1.85 22.01
C GLN A 87 24.48 -0.90 22.02
N LYS A 88 24.71 0.39 21.76
CA LYS A 88 23.62 1.37 21.69
C LYS A 88 23.04 1.35 20.28
N PHE A 89 21.73 1.20 20.18
CA PHE A 89 21.01 1.29 18.91
C PHE A 89 20.07 2.49 18.94
N ALA A 90 20.08 3.24 17.86
CA ALA A 90 19.14 4.30 17.55
C ALA A 90 18.05 3.70 16.65
N VAL A 91 16.80 3.75 17.10
CA VAL A 91 15.62 3.25 16.39
C VAL A 91 14.71 4.43 16.10
N LYS A 92 14.26 4.55 14.86
CA LYS A 92 13.27 5.54 14.45
C LYS A 92 12.25 4.91 13.53
N LYS A 93 10.96 5.08 13.82
CA LYS A 93 9.91 4.63 12.91
C LYS A 93 9.96 5.47 11.63
N ARG A 94 9.93 4.82 10.47
CA ARG A 94 9.88 5.51 9.18
C ARG A 94 8.54 6.23 9.07
N PRO A 95 8.53 7.57 8.96
CA PRO A 95 7.29 8.31 8.81
C PRO A 95 6.76 8.11 7.40
N ILE A 96 5.50 7.71 7.27
CA ILE A 96 4.80 7.70 5.99
C ILE A 96 4.44 9.16 5.69
N GLN A 97 5.26 9.81 4.86
CA GLN A 97 5.06 11.22 4.51
C GLN A 97 4.60 11.39 3.08
N ARG A 98 4.96 10.48 2.18
CA ARG A 98 4.65 10.56 0.75
C ARG A 98 3.75 9.42 0.34
N VAL A 99 3.02 9.61 -0.76
CA VAL A 99 2.23 8.54 -1.37
C VAL A 99 3.10 7.38 -1.88
N THR A 100 4.37 7.66 -2.21
CA THR A 100 5.36 6.65 -2.60
C THR A 100 5.83 5.77 -1.44
N ASP A 101 5.62 6.22 -0.20
CA ASP A 101 5.97 5.46 0.99
C ASP A 101 4.86 4.46 1.36
N LEU A 102 3.70 4.53 0.68
CA LEU A 102 2.58 3.62 0.90
C LEU A 102 2.87 2.25 0.26
N THR A 103 2.53 1.21 1.00
CA THR A 103 2.64 -0.19 0.58
C THR A 103 1.38 -0.93 1.00
N TYR A 104 1.13 -2.09 0.37
CA TYR A 104 0.03 -2.97 0.77
C TYR A 104 0.11 -3.41 2.24
N GLU A 105 1.32 -3.41 2.82
CA GLU A 105 1.58 -3.82 4.19
C GLU A 105 1.35 -2.69 5.20
N ASN A 106 1.43 -1.42 4.81
CA ASN A 106 1.32 -0.29 5.74
C ASN A 106 0.00 0.47 5.64
N ILE A 107 -0.69 0.38 4.51
CA ILE A 107 -1.90 1.15 4.24
C ILE A 107 -3.03 0.86 5.26
N ARG A 108 -3.10 -0.36 5.79
CA ARG A 108 -4.09 -0.75 6.79
C ARG A 108 -3.74 -0.30 8.22
N HIS A 109 -2.51 0.13 8.43
CA HIS A 109 -2.00 0.56 9.74
C HIS A 109 -1.95 2.10 9.85
N ILE A 110 -2.30 2.82 8.79
CA ILE A 110 -2.50 4.26 8.84
C ILE A 110 -3.97 4.61 9.04
N SER A 111 -4.22 5.73 9.69
CA SER A 111 -5.58 6.23 9.87
C SER A 111 -6.03 7.08 8.68
N ALA A 112 -7.34 7.16 8.42
CA ALA A 112 -7.93 8.04 7.39
C ALA A 112 -7.40 9.49 7.40
N PRO A 113 -7.33 10.21 8.54
CA PRO A 113 -6.80 11.57 8.54
C PRO A 113 -5.31 11.62 8.17
N LYS A 114 -4.55 10.57 8.48
CA LYS A 114 -3.13 10.49 8.11
C LYS A 114 -2.97 10.25 6.61
N LEU A 115 -3.84 9.44 6.00
CA LEU A 115 -3.88 9.29 4.55
C LEU A 115 -4.19 10.63 3.88
N ILE A 116 -5.18 11.38 4.38
CA ILE A 116 -5.51 12.71 3.86
C ILE A 116 -4.31 13.66 3.93
N GLU A 117 -3.60 13.71 5.06
CA GLU A 117 -2.39 14.54 5.21
C GLU A 117 -1.30 14.17 4.19
N VAL A 118 -1.10 12.87 3.93
CA VAL A 118 -0.12 12.37 2.95
C VAL A 118 -0.50 12.77 1.53
N LEU A 119 -1.80 12.68 1.20
CA LEU A 119 -2.35 13.11 -0.08
C LEU A 119 -2.20 14.62 -0.26
N GLU A 120 -2.60 15.43 0.73
CA GLU A 120 -2.52 16.90 0.68
C GLU A 120 -1.08 17.39 0.51
N ARG A 121 -0.14 16.86 1.30
CA ARG A 121 1.24 17.34 1.34
C ARG A 121 2.02 17.06 0.07
N ASN A 122 1.65 16.05 -0.70
CA ASN A 122 2.44 15.57 -1.84
C ASN A 122 1.69 15.63 -3.17
N PHE A 123 0.37 15.81 -3.15
CA PHE A 123 -0.46 15.72 -4.35
C PHE A 123 -1.58 16.77 -4.35
N GLY A 124 -1.31 17.89 -5.03
CA GLY A 124 -2.31 18.94 -5.32
C GLY A 124 -3.06 18.76 -6.64
N GLY A 125 -2.83 17.65 -7.37
CA GLY A 125 -3.38 17.38 -8.69
C GLY A 125 -4.76 16.69 -8.69
N GLY A 126 -5.23 16.21 -7.54
CA GLY A 126 -6.42 15.38 -7.44
C GLY A 126 -6.12 13.88 -7.48
N TRP A 127 -7.15 13.06 -7.28
CA TRP A 127 -7.02 11.60 -7.19
C TRP A 127 -6.48 10.98 -8.49
N GLY A 128 -7.00 11.42 -9.64
CA GLY A 128 -6.59 10.91 -10.95
C GLY A 128 -5.13 11.21 -11.34
N SER A 129 -4.42 12.02 -10.54
CA SER A 129 -2.99 12.28 -10.76
C SER A 129 -2.06 11.26 -10.07
N LEU A 130 -2.59 10.45 -9.16
CA LEU A 130 -1.84 9.35 -8.54
C LEU A 130 -1.60 8.24 -9.57
N SER A 131 -0.45 7.55 -9.48
CA SER A 131 -0.23 6.36 -10.30
C SER A 131 -1.22 5.25 -9.93
N GLN A 132 -1.61 4.42 -10.91
CA GLN A 132 -2.55 3.31 -10.67
C GLN A 132 -2.10 2.43 -9.51
N SER A 133 -0.81 2.12 -9.41
CA SER A 133 -0.25 1.34 -8.30
C SER A 133 -0.52 1.95 -6.91
N VAL A 134 -0.47 3.27 -6.79
CA VAL A 134 -0.72 3.97 -5.53
C VAL A 134 -2.21 4.02 -5.23
N GLN A 135 -3.04 4.22 -6.26
CA GLN A 135 -4.50 4.14 -6.13
C GLN A 135 -4.92 2.76 -5.65
N ASP A 136 -4.41 1.69 -6.27
CA ASP A 136 -4.69 0.30 -5.90
C ASP A 136 -4.27 -0.02 -4.45
N ILE A 137 -3.09 0.46 -4.02
CA ILE A 137 -2.63 0.31 -2.64
C ILE A 137 -3.62 0.98 -1.69
N ILE A 138 -4.00 2.24 -1.96
CA ILE A 138 -4.91 2.99 -1.10
C ILE A 138 -6.29 2.30 -1.06
N GLU A 139 -6.83 1.92 -2.21
CA GLU A 139 -8.11 1.21 -2.32
C GLU A 139 -8.10 -0.15 -1.62
N SER A 140 -6.93 -0.78 -1.43
CA SER A 140 -6.83 -2.04 -0.67
C SER A 140 -7.07 -1.88 0.84
N GLY A 141 -6.84 -0.68 1.38
CA GLY A 141 -7.00 -0.34 2.81
C GLY A 141 -8.13 0.66 3.11
N PHE A 142 -8.56 1.41 2.10
CA PHE A 142 -9.55 2.48 2.24
C PHE A 142 -10.64 2.39 1.18
N ASP A 143 -11.85 2.80 1.58
CA ASP A 143 -12.93 3.11 0.66
C ASP A 143 -12.77 4.57 0.23
N ILE A 144 -12.45 4.77 -1.05
CA ILE A 144 -12.20 6.08 -1.64
C ILE A 144 -13.36 6.46 -2.55
N SER A 145 -13.83 7.69 -2.40
CA SER A 145 -14.87 8.25 -3.26
C SER A 145 -14.48 9.68 -3.63
N THR A 146 -14.42 9.97 -4.93
CA THR A 146 -14.03 11.30 -5.42
C THR A 146 -15.22 11.98 -6.06
N THR A 147 -15.31 13.29 -5.89
CA THR A 147 -16.32 14.11 -6.54
C THR A 147 -15.73 15.46 -6.91
N THR A 148 -16.17 16.04 -8.02
CA THR A 148 -15.78 17.39 -8.41
C THR A 148 -17.04 18.22 -8.58
N LEU A 149 -17.20 19.22 -7.72
CA LEU A 149 -18.36 20.10 -7.69
C LEU A 149 -17.93 21.54 -7.41
N PRO A 150 -18.72 22.56 -7.80
CA PRO A 150 -18.49 23.92 -7.33
C PRO A 150 -18.56 23.98 -5.80
N LYS A 151 -17.72 24.82 -5.19
CA LYS A 151 -17.59 24.92 -3.72
C LYS A 151 -18.93 25.10 -3.01
N ASP A 152 -19.78 25.99 -3.53
CA ASP A 152 -21.10 26.29 -2.95
C ASP A 152 -22.05 25.10 -2.99
N ARG A 153 -21.87 24.19 -3.94
CA ARG A 153 -22.69 22.97 -4.08
C ARG A 153 -22.19 21.84 -3.19
N LEU A 154 -20.87 21.76 -2.95
CA LEU A 154 -20.27 20.74 -2.10
C LEU A 154 -20.75 20.88 -0.64
N HIS A 155 -20.73 22.11 -0.11
CA HIS A 155 -21.09 22.39 1.29
C HIS A 155 -22.59 22.66 1.53
N LYS A 156 -23.45 22.40 0.54
CA LYS A 156 -24.90 22.60 0.69
C LYS A 156 -25.43 21.78 1.88
N GLU A 157 -26.31 22.38 2.68
CA GLU A 157 -26.89 21.71 3.84
C GLU A 157 -27.67 20.45 3.46
N GLY A 158 -27.41 19.34 4.15
CA GLY A 158 -27.95 18.02 3.80
C GLY A 158 -27.35 17.38 2.53
N GLY A 159 -26.32 18.01 1.95
CA GLY A 159 -25.64 17.53 0.76
C GLY A 159 -24.64 16.39 1.00
N LEU A 160 -23.95 16.00 -0.07
CA LEU A 160 -23.01 14.88 -0.11
C LEU A 160 -21.92 14.97 0.97
N TYR A 161 -21.40 16.17 1.22
CA TYR A 161 -20.36 16.43 2.21
C TYR A 161 -20.77 16.01 3.62
N LYS A 162 -21.91 16.54 4.12
CA LYS A 162 -22.41 16.23 5.46
C LYS A 162 -22.77 14.74 5.59
N LYS A 163 -23.30 14.12 4.54
CA LYS A 163 -23.64 12.69 4.54
C LYS A 163 -22.39 11.81 4.64
N LYS A 164 -21.36 12.07 3.82
CA LYS A 164 -20.10 11.33 3.84
C LYS A 164 -19.36 11.48 5.18
N LEU A 165 -19.32 12.68 5.75
CA LEU A 165 -18.79 12.90 7.09
C LEU A 165 -19.55 12.11 8.17
N ALA A 166 -20.89 12.09 8.09
CA ALA A 166 -21.71 11.30 9.01
C ALA A 166 -21.50 9.78 8.84
N ASP A 167 -21.21 9.34 7.62
CA ASP A 167 -20.85 7.96 7.31
C ASP A 167 -19.40 7.60 7.77
N GLY A 168 -18.65 8.55 8.33
CA GLY A 168 -17.29 8.35 8.85
C GLY A 168 -16.19 8.44 7.81
N PHE A 169 -16.43 9.12 6.68
CA PHE A 169 -15.37 9.46 5.74
C PHE A 169 -14.65 10.72 6.19
N GLU A 170 -13.33 10.73 6.06
CA GLU A 170 -12.50 11.93 6.07
C GLU A 170 -12.49 12.54 4.67
N VAL A 171 -12.26 13.84 4.56
CA VAL A 171 -12.34 14.57 3.29
C VAL A 171 -11.11 15.43 3.06
N LEU A 172 -10.55 15.34 1.85
CA LEU A 172 -9.56 16.27 1.32
C LEU A 172 -10.20 17.11 0.21
N GLU A 173 -10.18 18.43 0.37
CA GLU A 173 -10.67 19.37 -0.63
C GLU A 173 -9.51 19.98 -1.40
N ILE A 174 -9.46 19.74 -2.70
CA ILE A 174 -8.43 20.25 -3.61
C ILE A 174 -9.08 21.30 -4.52
N PRO A 175 -8.69 22.59 -4.40
CA PRO A 175 -9.23 23.63 -5.26
C PRO A 175 -8.73 23.49 -6.69
N LYS A 176 -9.67 23.38 -7.64
CA LYS A 176 -9.44 23.32 -9.10
C LYS A 176 -10.12 24.51 -9.77
N GLY A 177 -9.57 25.71 -9.55
CA GLY A 177 -10.16 26.95 -10.06
C GLY A 177 -11.53 27.24 -9.45
N LEU A 178 -12.58 27.24 -10.27
CA LEU A 178 -13.98 27.43 -9.82
C LEU A 178 -14.62 26.15 -9.23
N TRP A 179 -13.94 25.01 -9.34
CA TRP A 179 -14.40 23.71 -8.88
C TRP A 179 -13.56 23.26 -7.69
N VAL A 180 -14.13 22.39 -6.86
CA VAL A 180 -13.42 21.71 -5.77
C VAL A 180 -13.53 20.22 -6.03
N GLU A 181 -12.39 19.55 -6.09
CA GLU A 181 -12.35 18.10 -6.02
C GLU A 181 -12.30 17.70 -4.54
N ALA A 182 -13.31 16.96 -4.09
CA ALA A 182 -13.34 16.38 -2.76
C ALA A 182 -13.03 14.88 -2.86
N ILE A 183 -11.99 14.45 -2.14
CA ILE A 183 -11.58 13.06 -2.00
C ILE A 183 -12.04 12.61 -0.62
N PHE A 184 -13.01 11.72 -0.58
CA PHE A 184 -13.50 11.10 0.64
C PHE A 184 -12.76 9.78 0.87
N ALA A 185 -12.20 9.59 2.06
CA ALA A 185 -11.50 8.36 2.44
C ALA A 185 -12.05 7.80 3.75
N LYS A 186 -12.33 6.50 3.78
CA LYS A 186 -12.77 5.78 4.99
C LYS A 186 -11.99 4.48 5.15
N GLU A 187 -11.53 4.18 6.36
CA GLU A 187 -10.81 2.93 6.65
C GLU A 187 -11.71 1.72 6.36
N LYS A 188 -11.20 0.76 5.58
CA LYS A 188 -11.88 -0.52 5.39
C LYS A 188 -11.72 -1.38 6.66
N PRO A 189 -12.80 -1.99 7.18
CA PRO A 189 -12.67 -2.88 8.32
C PRO A 189 -11.82 -4.11 7.96
N GLU A 190 -10.96 -4.56 8.89
CA GLU A 190 -9.99 -5.67 8.73
C GLU A 190 -10.61 -7.06 8.41
N LYS A 191 -11.91 -7.18 8.15
CA LYS A 191 -12.61 -8.47 8.09
C LYS A 191 -12.71 -9.12 6.71
N GLU A 192 -12.14 -8.53 5.65
CA GLU A 192 -12.24 -9.14 4.31
C GLU A 192 -10.87 -9.26 3.62
N MET A 193 -10.10 -10.24 4.08
CA MET A 193 -9.40 -11.16 3.18
C MET A 193 -9.78 -12.54 3.73
N TYR A 194 -10.58 -13.35 3.05
CA TYR A 194 -10.17 -14.22 1.94
C TYR A 194 -11.33 -14.55 0.96
N LYS A 195 -11.90 -13.61 0.19
CA LYS A 195 -12.73 -13.99 -0.98
C LYS A 195 -12.71 -12.92 -2.07
N ALA A 196 -11.57 -12.71 -2.74
CA ALA A 196 -11.59 -11.84 -3.92
C ALA A 196 -10.47 -12.08 -4.95
N LYS A 197 -10.09 -13.35 -5.23
CA LYS A 197 -9.56 -13.77 -6.55
C LYS A 197 -9.89 -15.24 -6.81
N ALA A 198 -11.18 -15.56 -6.88
CA ALA A 198 -11.69 -16.75 -7.55
C ALA A 198 -13.08 -16.41 -8.10
N GLY A 199 -13.11 -15.76 -9.27
CA GLY A 199 -14.33 -15.66 -10.06
C GLY A 199 -14.68 -17.04 -10.60
N GLY A 200 -15.41 -17.82 -9.82
CA GLY A 200 -15.89 -19.15 -10.19
C GLY A 200 -17.09 -19.51 -9.31
N LYS A 201 -18.25 -19.66 -9.94
CA LYS A 201 -19.56 -19.92 -9.34
C LYS A 201 -19.53 -21.07 -8.32
N GLY A 202 -20.30 -20.91 -7.23
CA GLY A 202 -21.11 -22.01 -6.69
C GLY A 202 -20.94 -22.33 -5.21
N LYS A 203 -22.02 -22.02 -4.47
CA LYS A 203 -22.58 -22.71 -3.31
C LYS A 203 -21.85 -22.63 -1.96
N ALA A 204 -22.69 -22.35 -0.96
CA ALA A 204 -22.43 -22.50 0.45
C ALA A 204 -22.12 -23.96 0.77
N ASP A 205 -21.09 -24.18 1.58
CA ASP A 205 -21.22 -24.99 2.78
C ASP A 205 -20.21 -24.52 3.83
N ASP A 206 -20.65 -24.70 5.06
CA ASP A 206 -20.09 -24.26 6.32
C ASP A 206 -19.31 -25.45 6.88
N ASP A 207 -17.98 -25.47 6.74
CA ASP A 207 -17.11 -26.43 7.43
C ASP A 207 -15.74 -25.78 7.67
N ILE A 208 -15.52 -25.39 8.92
CA ILE A 208 -14.24 -24.95 9.46
C ILE A 208 -13.49 -26.22 9.89
N GLU A 209 -12.55 -26.68 9.06
CA GLU A 209 -11.52 -27.62 9.50
C GLU A 209 -10.16 -26.93 9.56
N ASP A 210 -9.64 -26.94 10.77
CA ASP A 210 -8.32 -26.56 11.24
C ASP A 210 -7.27 -27.40 10.47
N PHE A 211 -6.50 -26.78 9.58
CA PHE A 211 -5.31 -27.42 8.99
C PHE A 211 -4.08 -26.66 9.44
N GLU A 212 -3.41 -27.25 10.43
CA GLU A 212 -2.03 -26.99 10.80
C GLU A 212 -1.14 -27.20 9.57
N ASP A 213 -0.55 -26.11 9.08
CA ASP A 213 0.32 -26.08 7.90
C ASP A 213 1.72 -26.60 8.28
N ASP A 214 1.85 -27.93 8.33
CA ASP A 214 3.11 -28.67 8.34
C ASP A 214 3.04 -29.73 7.22
N GLU A 215 3.03 -29.28 5.95
CA GLU A 215 3.22 -30.17 4.80
C GLU A 215 4.40 -29.71 3.92
N GLU A 216 5.50 -30.40 4.18
CA GLU A 216 6.63 -30.67 3.30
C GLU A 216 6.21 -30.74 1.83
N LEU A 217 6.65 -29.76 1.03
CA LEU A 217 6.46 -29.72 -0.42
C LEU A 217 6.93 -31.05 -1.04
N PRO A 218 6.11 -31.77 -1.83
CA PRO A 218 6.60 -32.93 -2.55
C PRO A 218 7.60 -32.47 -3.63
N GLU A 219 8.77 -33.11 -3.67
CA GLU A 219 9.71 -33.01 -4.78
C GLU A 219 9.01 -33.47 -6.06
N ASP A 220 8.55 -32.52 -6.87
CA ASP A 220 8.01 -32.80 -8.19
C ASP A 220 9.14 -33.26 -9.12
N ASN A 221 9.13 -34.57 -9.31
CA ASN A 221 9.91 -35.32 -10.26
C ASN A 221 9.41 -34.97 -11.68
N PHE A 222 9.88 -33.85 -12.23
CA PHE A 222 9.63 -33.47 -13.62
C PHE A 222 10.23 -34.54 -14.55
N LYS A 223 9.38 -35.47 -14.99
CA LYS A 223 9.63 -36.21 -16.22
C LYS A 223 9.56 -35.22 -17.38
N GLN A 224 10.69 -35.08 -18.04
CA GLN A 224 10.89 -34.42 -19.31
C GLN A 224 10.11 -35.20 -20.39
N ASP A 225 8.92 -34.71 -20.75
CA ASP A 225 8.30 -35.02 -22.03
C ASP A 225 8.66 -33.86 -22.97
N ASP A 226 9.59 -34.15 -23.89
CA ASP A 226 9.99 -33.27 -24.98
C ASP A 226 8.84 -33.22 -26.02
N GLU A 227 7.93 -32.25 -25.91
CA GLU A 227 7.10 -31.78 -27.03
C GLU A 227 7.54 -30.35 -27.40
N ASP A 228 8.40 -30.31 -28.41
CA ASP A 228 8.96 -29.14 -29.07
C ASP A 228 7.88 -28.39 -29.88
N ASP A 229 7.06 -27.59 -29.20
CA ASP A 229 6.23 -26.55 -29.84
C ASP A 229 7.05 -25.25 -29.94
N GLY A 230 8.09 -25.30 -30.78
CA GLY A 230 8.83 -24.13 -31.22
C GLY A 230 7.92 -23.14 -31.95
N PHE A 231 7.81 -21.94 -31.41
CA PHE A 231 7.11 -20.81 -32.02
C PHE A 231 7.78 -20.48 -33.37
N ASP A 232 7.13 -20.84 -34.48
CA ASP A 232 7.67 -20.70 -35.84
C ASP A 232 7.61 -19.22 -36.28
N GLU A 233 8.73 -18.50 -36.10
CA GLU A 233 8.88 -17.07 -36.41
C GLU A 233 8.75 -16.76 -37.93
N ASP A 234 8.81 -17.79 -38.78
CA ASP A 234 8.71 -17.71 -40.24
C ASP A 234 7.27 -17.52 -40.77
N LYS A 235 6.25 -17.56 -39.90
CA LYS A 235 4.85 -17.34 -40.30
C LYS A 235 4.39 -15.88 -40.19
N LEU A 236 5.27 -14.97 -39.77
CA LEU A 236 5.00 -13.54 -39.67
C LEU A 236 5.26 -12.85 -41.02
N THR A 237 4.50 -13.20 -42.06
CA THR A 237 4.57 -12.49 -43.34
C THR A 237 3.82 -11.16 -43.27
N GLU A 238 4.34 -10.16 -43.98
CA GLU A 238 3.84 -8.77 -44.05
C GLU A 238 2.35 -8.67 -44.47
N GLU A 239 1.79 -9.73 -45.03
CA GLU A 239 0.37 -9.83 -45.40
C GLU A 239 -0.59 -10.01 -44.20
N SER A 240 -0.08 -10.41 -43.02
CA SER A 240 -0.91 -10.60 -41.81
C SER A 240 -1.26 -9.28 -41.09
N TYR A 241 -0.59 -8.16 -41.42
CA TYR A 241 -0.95 -6.82 -40.96
C TYR A 241 -2.09 -6.17 -41.75
N ARG A 242 -2.62 -6.84 -42.78
CA ARG A 242 -3.70 -6.30 -43.61
C ARG A 242 -5.05 -6.49 -42.91
N THR A 243 -5.48 -5.49 -42.15
CA THR A 243 -6.89 -5.34 -41.79
C THR A 243 -7.68 -5.07 -43.07
N THR A 244 -8.41 -6.06 -43.58
CA THR A 244 -9.40 -5.84 -44.65
C THR A 244 -10.54 -5.00 -44.08
N TYR A 245 -10.43 -3.68 -44.19
CA TYR A 245 -11.59 -2.80 -44.22
C TYR A 245 -11.96 -2.66 -45.70
N ASP A 246 -13.00 -3.38 -46.11
CA ASP A 246 -13.61 -3.23 -47.44
C ASP A 246 -14.50 -1.98 -47.36
N ALA A 247 -13.88 -0.81 -47.49
CA ALA A 247 -14.59 0.46 -47.62
C ALA A 247 -14.77 0.76 -49.12
N ASP A 248 -16.01 0.73 -49.58
CA ASP A 248 -16.39 1.17 -50.92
C ASP A 248 -16.04 2.67 -51.06
N PRO A 249 -15.28 3.10 -52.08
CA PRO A 249 -14.81 4.48 -52.23
C PRO A 249 -15.89 5.55 -52.38
N GLU A 250 -17.17 5.18 -52.45
CA GLU A 250 -18.31 6.12 -52.46
C GLU A 250 -18.77 6.56 -51.05
N ASP A 251 -18.39 5.86 -49.98
CA ASP A 251 -18.83 6.19 -48.60
C ASP A 251 -17.91 7.19 -47.86
N LEU A 252 -16.82 7.64 -48.49
CA LEU A 252 -15.83 8.56 -47.92
C LEU A 252 -16.06 10.04 -48.28
N ASN A 253 -17.23 10.41 -48.80
CA ASN A 253 -17.50 11.78 -49.28
C ASN A 253 -18.66 12.50 -48.55
N TYR A 254 -18.88 12.27 -47.25
CA TYR A 254 -20.05 12.86 -46.57
C TYR A 254 -19.84 13.59 -45.24
N GLU A 255 -18.63 14.02 -44.87
CA GLU A 255 -18.44 14.86 -43.65
C GLU A 255 -17.38 15.96 -43.79
N ALA A 256 -17.26 16.60 -44.96
CA ALA A 256 -16.33 17.73 -45.14
C ALA A 256 -16.97 19.06 -45.61
N GLU A 257 -18.28 19.12 -45.81
CA GLU A 257 -18.99 20.37 -46.19
C GLU A 257 -20.27 20.53 -45.36
N GLU A 258 -20.17 21.29 -44.25
CA GLU A 258 -21.17 22.23 -43.72
C GLU A 258 -21.00 22.40 -42.20
N LEU A 259 -20.11 23.32 -41.81
CA LEU A 259 -20.31 24.23 -40.67
C LEU A 259 -19.41 25.44 -40.95
N SER A 260 -19.87 26.27 -41.89
CA SER A 260 -19.32 27.60 -42.10
C SER A 260 -19.54 28.43 -40.84
N ASP A 261 -18.43 29.03 -40.40
CA ASP A 261 -18.31 30.11 -39.43
C ASP A 261 -19.27 31.26 -39.78
N ASP A 262 -20.31 31.47 -38.97
CA ASP A 262 -21.20 32.63 -39.08
C ASP A 262 -20.77 33.65 -38.01
N SER A 263 -19.75 34.44 -38.39
CA SER A 263 -19.38 35.69 -37.73
C SER A 263 -19.65 36.86 -38.69
N ASP A 264 -20.26 37.91 -38.11
CA ASP A 264 -20.52 39.28 -38.62
C ASP A 264 -21.83 39.57 -39.38
N PHE A 265 -22.86 40.08 -38.69
CA PHE A 265 -23.22 41.52 -38.59
C PHE A 265 -24.38 41.79 -37.61
#